data_AF-A0A817XYG2-F1
#
_entry.id   AF-A0A817XYG2-F1
#
_cell.length_a   1.000
_cell.length_b   1.000
_cell.length_c   1.000
_cell.angle_alpha   90.00
_cell.angle_beta   90.00
_cell.angle_gamma   90.00
#
_symmetry.space_group_name_H-M   'P 1'
#
loop_
_entity.id
_entity.type
_entity.pdbx_description
1 polymer ?
#
loop_
_entity_poly.entity_id
_entity_poly.type
_entity_poly.pdbx_seq_one_letter_code
_entity_poly.pdbx_strand_id
1 'polypeptide(L)'
;MPQNWLDGVWTGTGYQQEGYIWSIRLTANTEKNEFRIEYPSIGGSGGQWTLIEKDSTADRYTFEERIFPPDGITEDGGRIIVTKVTDNHMSFSYFHRPTFTTATAWSTLEREQK
;
A
#
# COMPACT_ATOMS: atom_id res chain seq x y z
N MET A 1 -23.87 -3.72 5.85
CA MET A 1 -22.69 -3.74 6.74
C MET A 1 -22.08 -2.35 6.73
N PRO A 2 -21.56 -1.81 7.85
CA PRO A 2 -20.76 -0.59 7.79
C PRO A 2 -19.56 -0.82 6.86
N GLN A 3 -19.30 0.16 5.98
CA GLN A 3 -18.20 0.12 5.02
C GLN A 3 -16.87 0.08 5.76
N ASN A 4 -15.91 -0.74 5.28
CA ASN A 4 -14.61 -0.81 5.92
C ASN A 4 -13.87 0.52 5.71
N TRP A 5 -13.14 0.99 6.73
CA TRP A 5 -12.40 2.24 6.60
C TRP A 5 -11.39 2.17 5.46
N LEU A 6 -10.81 1.00 5.16
CA LEU A 6 -9.81 0.86 4.10
C LEU A 6 -10.41 0.90 2.69
N ASP A 7 -11.71 0.64 2.53
CA ASP A 7 -12.34 0.57 1.21
C ASP A 7 -12.30 1.92 0.50
N GLY A 8 -11.97 1.91 -0.79
CA GLY A 8 -11.94 3.12 -1.63
C GLY A 8 -10.64 3.27 -2.40
N VAL A 9 -10.42 4.49 -2.90
CA VAL A 9 -9.19 4.87 -3.57
C VAL A 9 -8.40 5.81 -2.68
N TRP A 10 -7.09 5.58 -2.61
CA TRP A 10 -6.15 6.33 -1.79
C TRP A 10 -4.95 6.75 -2.62
N THR A 11 -4.50 7.97 -2.45
CA THR A 11 -3.38 8.54 -3.19
C THR A 11 -2.37 9.18 -2.26
N GLY A 12 -1.12 9.26 -2.68
CA GLY A 12 -0.10 9.95 -1.89
C GLY A 12 1.27 9.89 -2.54
N THR A 13 2.27 10.37 -1.81
CA THR A 13 3.66 10.39 -2.24
C THR A 13 4.49 9.44 -1.37
N GLY A 14 5.01 8.38 -1.98
CA GLY A 14 5.99 7.50 -1.37
C GLY A 14 7.35 8.18 -1.28
N TYR A 15 8.02 7.98 -0.16
CA TYR A 15 9.39 8.41 0.11
C TYR A 15 10.23 7.19 0.46
N GLN A 16 11.35 6.99 -0.24
CA GLN A 16 12.33 5.95 0.08
C GLN A 16 13.49 6.51 0.89
N GLN A 17 14.15 5.61 1.61
CA GLN A 17 15.35 5.93 2.40
C GLN A 17 16.49 6.56 1.56
N GLU A 18 16.58 6.27 0.26
CA GLU A 18 17.58 6.83 -0.65
C GLU A 18 17.18 8.18 -1.28
N GLY A 19 16.05 8.76 -0.86
CA GLY A 19 15.56 10.06 -1.34
C GLY A 19 14.73 9.99 -2.62
N TYR A 20 14.45 8.80 -3.14
CA TYR A 20 13.51 8.61 -4.23
C TYR A 20 12.08 8.89 -3.78
N ILE A 21 11.31 9.55 -4.65
CA ILE A 21 9.90 9.84 -4.45
C ILE A 21 9.07 9.30 -5.61
N TRP A 22 7.87 8.82 -5.32
CA TRP A 22 6.92 8.39 -6.35
C TRP A 22 5.48 8.63 -5.93
N SER A 23 4.58 8.65 -6.91
CA SER A 23 3.15 8.71 -6.67
C SER A 23 2.60 7.31 -6.39
N ILE A 24 1.71 7.21 -5.41
CA ILE A 24 0.99 5.99 -5.05
C ILE A 24 -0.49 6.21 -5.37
N ARG A 25 -1.13 5.21 -5.97
CA ARG A 25 -2.59 5.10 -6.04
C ARG A 25 -3.02 3.68 -5.67
N LEU A 26 -3.67 3.53 -4.52
CA LEU A 26 -4.18 2.27 -3.99
C LEU A 26 -5.70 2.22 -4.19
N THR A 27 -6.18 1.15 -4.80
CA THR A 27 -7.61 0.78 -4.84
C THR A 27 -7.83 -0.42 -3.94
N ALA A 28 -8.65 -0.26 -2.90
CA ALA A 28 -8.92 -1.29 -1.91
C ALA A 28 -10.41 -1.63 -1.86
N ASN A 29 -10.70 -2.93 -1.86
CA ASN A 29 -12.02 -3.51 -1.68
C ASN A 29 -11.90 -4.74 -0.77
N THR A 30 -12.23 -4.55 0.51
CA THR A 30 -12.14 -5.59 1.54
C THR A 30 -13.20 -6.66 1.41
N GLU A 31 -14.37 -6.37 0.83
CA GLU A 31 -15.43 -7.36 0.58
C GLU A 31 -14.99 -8.40 -0.46
N LYS A 32 -14.28 -7.95 -1.50
CA LYS A 32 -13.76 -8.81 -2.57
C LYS A 32 -12.35 -9.35 -2.30
N ASN A 33 -11.71 -8.92 -1.22
CA ASN A 33 -10.30 -9.18 -0.95
C ASN A 33 -9.39 -8.73 -2.11
N GLU A 34 -9.72 -7.58 -2.72
CA GLU A 34 -9.03 -7.00 -3.87
C GLU A 34 -8.29 -5.72 -3.45
N PHE A 35 -6.96 -5.75 -3.53
CA PHE A 35 -6.09 -4.64 -3.19
C PHE A 35 -5.08 -4.45 -4.31
N ARG A 36 -5.20 -3.36 -5.05
CA ARG A 36 -4.36 -3.04 -6.21
C ARG A 36 -3.67 -1.72 -5.98
N ILE A 37 -2.36 -1.69 -6.21
CA ILE A 37 -1.58 -0.46 -6.18
C ILE A 37 -1.07 -0.14 -7.58
N GLU A 38 -1.00 1.15 -7.87
CA GLU A 38 -0.45 1.71 -9.08
C GLU A 38 0.61 2.74 -8.67
N TYR A 39 1.68 2.80 -9.45
CA TYR A 39 2.78 3.73 -9.26
C TYR A 39 2.97 4.62 -10.50
N PRO A 40 2.11 5.64 -10.69
CA PRO A 40 2.06 6.40 -11.95
C PRO A 40 3.38 7.08 -12.36
N SER A 41 4.19 7.48 -11.39
CA SER A 41 5.43 8.23 -11.64
C SER A 41 6.63 7.35 -12.00
N ILE A 42 6.53 6.02 -11.91
CA ILE A 42 7.62 5.08 -12.21
C ILE A 42 7.25 4.14 -13.36
N GLY A 43 6.90 4.72 -14.50
CA GLY A 43 6.64 3.96 -15.74
C GLY A 43 5.33 3.17 -15.75
N GLY A 44 4.41 3.46 -14.83
CA GLY A 44 3.09 2.80 -14.77
C GLY A 44 3.13 1.40 -14.18
N SER A 45 4.18 1.06 -13.43
CA SER A 45 4.23 -0.19 -12.66
C SER A 45 3.03 -0.29 -11.72
N GLY A 46 2.52 -1.51 -11.57
CA GLY A 46 1.43 -1.81 -10.65
C GLY A 46 1.79 -2.96 -9.72
N GLY A 47 0.95 -3.21 -8.73
CA GLY A 47 1.12 -4.30 -7.80
C GLY A 47 -0.21 -4.82 -7.30
N GLN A 48 -0.18 -6.07 -6.82
CA GLN A 48 -1.29 -6.67 -6.10
C GLN A 48 -0.85 -6.95 -4.67
N TRP A 49 -1.71 -6.59 -3.72
CA TRP A 49 -1.48 -6.86 -2.31
C TRP A 49 -2.33 -8.03 -1.86
N THR A 50 -1.70 -8.95 -1.14
CA THR A 50 -2.35 -10.08 -0.49
C THR A 50 -2.44 -9.79 1.00
N LEU A 51 -3.65 -9.81 1.56
CA LEU A 51 -3.86 -9.59 2.99
C LEU A 51 -3.22 -10.74 3.81
N ILE A 52 -2.29 -10.39 4.70
CA ILE A 52 -1.67 -11.33 5.64
C ILE A 52 -2.40 -11.29 6.98
N GLU A 53 -2.67 -10.09 7.49
CA GLU A 53 -3.18 -9.89 8.84
C GLU A 53 -4.06 -8.64 8.93
N LYS A 54 -5.11 -8.73 9.76
CA LYS A 54 -5.93 -7.60 10.17
C LYS A 54 -5.91 -7.50 11.70
N ASP A 55 -5.39 -6.39 12.20
CA ASP A 55 -5.41 -6.04 13.61
C ASP A 55 -6.46 -4.94 13.82
N SER A 56 -7.64 -5.36 14.29
CA SER A 56 -8.78 -4.45 14.47
C SER A 56 -8.64 -3.56 15.72
N THR A 57 -7.71 -3.88 16.63
CA THR A 57 -7.48 -3.08 17.85
C THR A 57 -6.59 -1.89 17.59
N ALA A 58 -5.72 -2.00 16.57
CA ALA A 58 -4.81 -0.96 16.13
C ALA A 58 -5.23 -0.30 14.80
N ASP A 59 -6.42 -0.61 14.28
CA ASP A 59 -6.88 -0.19 12.95
C ASP A 59 -5.81 -0.38 11.86
N ARG A 60 -5.23 -1.58 11.82
CA ARG A 60 -4.04 -1.88 11.02
C ARG A 60 -4.24 -3.11 10.15
N TYR A 61 -3.69 -3.03 8.93
CA TYR A 61 -3.66 -4.13 7.98
C TYR A 61 -2.23 -4.37 7.51
N THR A 62 -1.86 -5.64 7.43
CA THR A 62 -0.56 -6.09 6.93
C THR A 62 -0.75 -6.85 5.63
N PHE A 63 0.00 -6.48 4.60
CA PHE A 63 -0.05 -7.10 3.28
C PHE A 63 1.32 -7.61 2.84
N GLU A 64 1.27 -8.55 1.89
CA GLU A 64 2.39 -8.91 1.03
C GLU A 64 2.18 -8.31 -0.35
N GLU A 65 3.21 -7.68 -0.89
CA GLU A 65 3.19 -7.11 -2.24
C GLU A 65 3.76 -8.06 -3.28
N ARG A 66 3.13 -8.01 -4.45
CA ARG A 66 3.67 -8.49 -5.71
C ARG A 66 3.65 -7.37 -6.73
N ILE A 67 4.82 -6.94 -7.21
CA ILE A 67 4.96 -5.85 -8.19
C ILE A 67 5.04 -6.45 -9.59
N PHE A 68 4.27 -5.90 -10.53
CA PHE A 68 4.26 -6.24 -11.94
C PHE A 68 4.88 -5.07 -12.74
N PRO A 69 6.22 -5.01 -12.84
CA PRO A 69 6.86 -3.98 -13.64
C PRO A 69 6.65 -4.25 -15.15
N PRO A 70 6.75 -3.19 -15.97
CA PRO A 70 6.50 -3.28 -17.41
C PRO A 70 7.52 -4.13 -18.18
N ASP A 71 8.70 -4.40 -17.61
CA ASP A 71 9.74 -5.25 -18.19
C ASP A 71 9.55 -6.75 -17.90
N GLY A 72 8.52 -7.11 -17.12
CA GLY A 72 8.08 -8.49 -16.88
C GLY A 72 8.80 -9.22 -15.76
N ILE A 73 9.82 -8.63 -15.11
CA ILE A 73 10.49 -9.26 -13.95
C ILE A 73 9.70 -8.93 -12.69
N THR A 74 8.86 -9.86 -12.24
CA THR A 74 8.07 -9.67 -11.02
C THR A 74 8.98 -9.57 -9.80
N GLU A 75 8.90 -8.48 -9.06
CA GLU A 75 9.52 -8.38 -7.73
C GLU A 75 8.48 -8.82 -6.69
N ASP A 76 8.79 -9.91 -5.99
CA ASP A 76 7.89 -10.53 -5.02
C ASP A 76 8.32 -10.22 -3.58
N GLY A 77 7.33 -9.88 -2.74
CA GLY A 77 7.35 -10.21 -1.33
C GLY A 77 7.67 -9.08 -0.36
N GLY A 78 7.58 -7.82 -0.79
CA GLY A 78 7.57 -6.69 0.13
C GLY A 78 6.45 -6.80 1.16
N ARG A 79 6.71 -6.37 2.40
CA ARG A 79 5.65 -6.29 3.43
C ARG A 79 5.18 -4.86 3.55
N ILE A 80 3.87 -4.68 3.54
CA ILE A 80 3.24 -3.38 3.70
C ILE A 80 2.43 -3.39 4.99
N ILE A 81 2.52 -2.29 5.72
CA ILE A 81 1.65 -2.04 6.85
C ILE A 81 0.95 -0.72 6.59
N VAL A 82 -0.39 -0.75 6.62
CA VAL A 82 -1.22 0.45 6.63
C VAL A 82 -1.95 0.59 7.94
N THR A 83 -1.99 1.79 8.48
CA THR A 83 -2.68 2.09 9.74
C THR A 83 -3.59 3.29 9.54
N LYS A 84 -4.84 3.19 9.99
CA LYS A 84 -5.77 4.31 9.95
C LYS A 84 -5.24 5.45 10.82
N VAL A 85 -5.20 6.65 10.27
CA VAL A 85 -4.86 7.89 11.01
C VAL A 85 -6.11 8.72 11.24
N THR A 86 -6.91 8.89 10.18
CA THR A 86 -8.26 9.49 10.22
C THR A 86 -9.17 8.73 9.23
N ASP A 87 -10.42 9.14 9.06
CA ASP A 87 -11.30 8.55 8.04
C ASP A 87 -10.82 8.81 6.60
N ASN A 88 -10.00 9.85 6.40
CA ASN A 88 -9.49 10.30 5.10
C ASN A 88 -7.98 10.18 4.95
N HIS A 89 -7.27 9.68 5.98
CA HIS A 89 -5.82 9.52 5.93
C HIS A 89 -5.39 8.18 6.53
N MET A 90 -4.40 7.56 5.91
CA MET A 90 -3.68 6.42 6.49
C MET A 90 -2.17 6.62 6.39
N SER A 91 -1.44 5.97 7.29
CA SER A 91 -0.01 5.75 7.10
C SER A 91 0.21 4.52 6.23
N PHE A 92 1.26 4.54 5.43
CA PHE A 92 1.75 3.44 4.62
C PHE A 92 3.23 3.26 4.94
N SER A 93 3.64 2.04 5.26
CA SER A 93 5.04 1.66 5.48
C SER A 93 5.38 0.41 4.70
N TYR A 94 6.48 0.44 3.97
CA TYR A 94 6.97 -0.66 3.16
C TYR A 94 8.29 -1.20 3.71
N PHE A 95 8.41 -2.52 3.76
CA PHE A 95 9.56 -3.25 4.30
C PHE A 95 10.05 -4.27 3.27
N HIS A 96 11.33 -4.20 2.92
CA HIS A 96 11.96 -5.18 2.03
C HIS A 96 12.19 -6.54 2.71
N ARG A 97 12.12 -7.60 1.91
CA ARG A 97 12.66 -8.92 2.26
C ARG A 97 14.19 -8.89 2.38
N PRO A 98 14.77 -9.86 3.10
CA PRO A 98 14.11 -10.90 3.90
C PRO A 98 13.83 -10.49 5.36
N THR A 99 14.39 -9.36 5.80
CA THR A 99 14.46 -9.04 7.24
C THR A 99 13.18 -8.41 7.76
N PHE A 100 12.48 -7.61 6.95
CA PHE A 100 11.28 -6.86 7.35
C PHE A 100 11.44 -6.02 8.64
N THR A 101 12.68 -5.67 9.01
CA THR A 101 12.98 -5.02 10.30
C THR A 101 12.90 -3.51 10.24
N THR A 102 13.18 -2.93 9.07
CA THR A 102 13.25 -1.48 8.88
C THR A 102 12.37 -1.07 7.72
N ALA A 103 11.56 -0.03 7.92
CA ALA A 103 10.77 0.55 6.84
C ALA A 103 11.72 1.21 5.85
N THR A 104 11.70 0.75 4.61
CA THR A 104 12.53 1.27 3.51
C THR A 104 11.81 2.34 2.70
N ALA A 105 10.47 2.36 2.76
CA ALA A 105 9.67 3.44 2.20
C ALA A 105 8.44 3.72 3.06
N TRP A 106 7.91 4.94 2.96
CA TRP A 106 6.73 5.37 3.70
C TRP A 106 5.92 6.43 2.94
N SER A 107 4.66 6.57 3.30
CA SER A 107 3.76 7.61 2.79
C SER A 107 2.68 7.92 3.82
N THR A 108 2.10 9.11 3.71
CA THR A 108 0.71 9.32 4.14
C THR A 108 -0.15 9.23 2.88
N LEU A 109 -1.18 8.40 2.90
CA LEU A 109 -2.14 8.31 1.80
C LEU A 109 -3.43 9.03 2.22
N GLU A 110 -3.96 9.83 1.31
CA GLU A 110 -5.23 10.53 1.44
C GLU A 110 -6.29 9.83 0.60
N ARG A 111 -7.54 9.82 1.09
CA ARG A 111 -8.67 9.28 0.35
C ARG A 111 -8.99 10.18 -0.85
N GLU A 112 -9.06 9.59 -2.04
CA GLU A 112 -9.52 10.29 -3.24
C GLU A 112 -11.01 10.63 -3.07
N GLN A 113 -11.32 11.92 -2.89
CA GLN A 113 -12.69 12.41 -2.84
C GLN A 113 -13.24 12.49 -4.26
N LYS A 114 -14.42 11.92 -4.49
CA LYS A 114 -15.17 12.08 -5.74
C LYS A 114 -15.95 13.38 -5.75
#